data_AF-A0A6L6CAC1-F1
#
_entry.id   AF-A0A6L6CAC1-F1
#
_cell.length_a   1.000
_cell.length_b   1.000
_cell.length_c   1.000
_cell.angle_alpha   90.00
_cell.angle_beta   90.00
_cell.angle_gamma   90.00
#
_symmetry.space_group_name_H-M   'P 1'
#
loop_
_entity.id
_entity.type
_entity.pdbx_description
1 polymer ?
#
loop_
_entity_poly.entity_id
_entity_poly.type
_entity_poly.pdbx_seq_one_letter_code
_entity_poly.pdbx_strand_id
1 'polypeptide(L)'
;MRRTGIALLTLVLALSLTACGAGFNAETRNIGQITDGVEGAIINDQSQIKVRNLLIVETAEKAGVIVGTLINTSDSDDALLGLAVNAQVATLSGNTTLSKNSPIIFEGTSANAKAVVPSLDVVAGQNVTVTLFFARGGELTLTAIVRDQRDTYAGITAQMDTVTTAKK
;
A
#
# COMPACT_ATOMS: atom_id res chain seq x y z
N MET A 1 -48.26 -26.86 -28.68
CA MET A 1 -47.70 -25.49 -28.70
C MET A 1 -47.75 -24.78 -27.34
N ARG A 2 -48.84 -24.85 -26.55
CA ARG A 2 -48.89 -24.21 -25.21
C ARG A 2 -47.89 -24.77 -24.18
N ARG A 3 -47.70 -26.10 -24.13
CA ARG A 3 -46.77 -26.76 -23.19
C ARG A 3 -45.29 -26.51 -23.49
N THR A 4 -44.94 -26.38 -24.77
CA THR A 4 -43.57 -26.10 -25.22
C THR A 4 -43.16 -24.64 -24.96
N GLY A 5 -44.11 -23.69 -25.03
CA GLY A 5 -43.84 -22.28 -24.72
C GLY A 5 -43.53 -22.02 -23.24
N ILE A 6 -44.21 -22.73 -22.33
CA ILE A 6 -43.99 -22.58 -20.88
C ILE A 6 -42.60 -23.10 -20.50
N ALA A 7 -42.18 -24.24 -21.04
CA ALA A 7 -40.85 -24.81 -20.77
C ALA A 7 -39.71 -23.90 -21.23
N LEU A 8 -39.87 -23.24 -22.39
CA LEU A 8 -38.88 -22.30 -22.90
C LEU A 8 -38.78 -21.05 -22.01
N LEU A 9 -39.93 -20.52 -21.55
CA LEU A 9 -39.97 -19.35 -20.69
C LEU A 9 -39.32 -19.62 -19.33
N THR A 10 -39.55 -20.79 -18.72
CA THR A 10 -38.91 -21.16 -17.44
C THR A 10 -37.40 -21.31 -17.57
N LEU A 11 -36.91 -21.82 -18.70
CA LEU A 11 -35.47 -21.95 -18.94
C LEU A 11 -34.80 -20.58 -19.11
N VAL A 12 -35.44 -19.66 -19.85
CA VAL A 12 -34.92 -18.29 -20.03
C VAL A 12 -34.92 -17.52 -18.71
N LEU A 13 -35.97 -17.65 -17.89
CA LEU A 13 -36.02 -17.00 -16.58
C LEU A 13 -34.95 -17.54 -15.63
N ALA A 14 -34.74 -18.85 -15.59
CA ALA A 14 -33.71 -19.47 -14.76
C ALA A 14 -32.29 -19.01 -15.15
N LEU A 15 -32.01 -18.88 -16.45
CA LEU A 15 -30.72 -18.36 -16.95
C LEU A 15 -30.53 -16.85 -16.67
N SER A 16 -31.63 -16.07 -16.67
CA SER A 16 -31.55 -14.64 -16.33
C SER A 16 -31.28 -14.38 -14.84
N LEU A 17 -31.74 -15.27 -13.96
CA LEU A 17 -31.58 -15.12 -12.51
C LEU A 17 -30.16 -15.43 -12.02
N THR A 18 -29.44 -16.35 -12.68
CA THR A 18 -28.04 -16.68 -12.35
C THR A 18 -27.03 -15.66 -12.89
N ALA A 19 -27.43 -14.79 -13.83
CA ALA A 19 -26.56 -13.77 -14.42
C ALA A 19 -26.26 -12.56 -13.52
N CYS A 20 -26.98 -12.38 -12.41
CA CYS A 20 -26.82 -11.21 -11.52
C CYS A 20 -25.59 -11.32 -10.58
N GLY A 21 -25.07 -12.53 -10.32
CA GLY A 21 -23.96 -12.75 -9.39
C GLY A 21 -22.55 -12.71 -10.00
N ALA A 22 -22.43 -12.82 -11.33
CA ALA A 22 -21.16 -12.91 -12.06
C ALA A 22 -20.94 -11.72 -13.01
N GLY A 23 -21.53 -10.57 -12.69
CA GLY A 23 -21.42 -9.35 -13.50
C GLY A 23 -20.12 -8.57 -13.28
N PHE A 24 -19.91 -7.53 -14.09
CA PHE A 24 -18.75 -6.63 -13.97
C PHE A 24 -18.62 -5.95 -12.60
N ASN A 25 -19.71 -5.91 -11.81
CA ASN A 25 -19.78 -5.37 -10.44
C ASN A 25 -19.96 -6.46 -9.37
N ALA A 26 -19.47 -7.69 -9.58
CA ALA A 26 -19.51 -8.72 -8.55
C ALA A 26 -18.84 -8.22 -7.26
N GLU A 27 -19.49 -8.41 -6.11
CA GLU A 27 -18.99 -7.92 -4.80
C GLU A 27 -17.60 -8.46 -4.45
N THR A 28 -17.21 -9.62 -4.98
CA THR A 28 -15.85 -10.16 -4.85
C THR A 28 -14.77 -9.28 -5.48
N ARG A 29 -15.12 -8.44 -6.46
CA ARG A 29 -14.23 -7.44 -7.07
C ARG A 29 -14.24 -6.10 -6.33
N ASN A 30 -15.25 -5.88 -5.49
CA ASN A 30 -15.43 -4.68 -4.67
C ASN A 30 -14.97 -4.89 -3.22
N ILE A 31 -14.43 -6.06 -2.88
CA ILE A 31 -13.79 -6.29 -1.58
C ILE A 31 -12.69 -5.23 -1.42
N GLY A 32 -12.91 -4.36 -0.43
CA GLY A 32 -11.95 -3.35 -0.03
C GLY A 32 -10.74 -3.94 0.67
N GLN A 33 -9.82 -3.08 1.06
CA GLN A 33 -8.64 -3.42 1.86
C GLN A 33 -9.03 -4.26 3.08
N ILE A 34 -8.57 -5.52 3.11
CA ILE A 34 -8.74 -6.43 4.25
C ILE A 34 -7.53 -6.34 5.20
N THR A 35 -6.52 -5.56 4.84
CA THR A 35 -5.34 -5.28 5.65
C THR A 35 -5.51 -3.99 6.43
N ASP A 36 -4.85 -3.90 7.58
CA ASP A 36 -4.84 -2.68 8.41
C ASP A 36 -4.25 -1.46 7.66
N GLY A 37 -3.33 -1.69 6.72
CA GLY A 37 -2.67 -0.63 5.97
C GLY A 37 -3.52 -0.03 4.87
N VAL A 38 -3.38 1.28 4.70
CA VAL A 38 -4.06 2.06 3.66
C VAL A 38 -3.39 1.86 2.30
N GLU A 39 -4.17 1.91 1.22
CA GLU A 39 -3.62 1.95 -0.14
C GLU A 39 -3.97 3.27 -0.83
N GLY A 40 -3.14 3.63 -1.80
CA GLY A 40 -3.33 4.80 -2.63
C GLY A 40 -2.74 4.61 -4.01
N ALA A 41 -2.96 5.58 -4.89
CA ALA A 41 -2.31 5.61 -6.18
C ALA A 41 -2.15 7.04 -6.68
N ILE A 42 -1.06 7.29 -7.39
CA ILE A 42 -0.91 8.41 -8.31
C ILE A 42 -1.11 7.84 -9.71
N ILE A 43 -2.10 8.37 -10.43
CA ILE A 43 -2.34 8.01 -11.83
C ILE A 43 -2.44 9.32 -12.59
N ASN A 44 -1.38 9.66 -13.32
CA ASN A 44 -1.32 10.83 -14.19
C ASN A 44 -0.50 10.51 -15.45
N ASP A 45 -0.34 11.49 -16.33
CA ASP A 45 0.36 11.31 -17.60
C ASP A 45 1.85 10.97 -17.45
N GLN A 46 2.46 11.27 -16.30
CA GLN A 46 3.90 11.13 -16.06
C GLN A 46 4.26 9.92 -15.20
N SER A 47 3.33 9.41 -14.39
CA SER A 47 3.61 8.35 -13.41
C SER A 47 2.34 7.56 -13.06
N GLN A 48 2.50 6.25 -12.87
CA GLN A 48 1.45 5.36 -12.38
C GLN A 48 1.94 4.56 -11.18
N ILE A 49 1.95 5.20 -10.01
CA ILE A 49 2.46 4.62 -8.75
C ILE A 49 1.30 4.13 -7.91
N LYS A 50 1.45 2.94 -7.35
CA LYS A 50 0.52 2.28 -6.46
C LYS A 50 1.19 2.06 -5.11
N VAL A 51 0.53 2.50 -4.04
CA VAL A 51 0.94 2.26 -2.67
C VAL A 51 0.04 1.19 -2.08
N ARG A 52 0.61 0.17 -1.43
CA ARG A 52 -0.11 -0.97 -0.88
C ARG A 52 0.26 -1.19 0.59
N ASN A 53 -0.76 -1.49 1.40
CA ASN A 53 -0.62 -1.81 2.82
C ASN A 53 0.28 -0.84 3.59
N LEU A 54 0.07 0.47 3.42
CA LEU A 54 0.84 1.49 4.12
C LEU A 54 0.33 1.65 5.55
N LEU A 55 1.20 1.45 6.52
CA LEU A 55 0.93 1.70 7.94
C LEU A 55 2.23 2.07 8.65
N ILE A 56 2.09 2.53 9.89
CA ILE A 56 3.22 2.87 10.75
C ILE A 56 3.21 1.91 11.92
N VAL A 57 4.37 1.42 12.34
CA VAL A 57 4.54 0.65 13.57
C VAL A 57 5.25 1.52 14.60
N GLU A 58 4.58 1.79 15.71
CA GLU A 58 5.15 2.46 16.87
C GLU A 58 6.08 1.50 17.61
N THR A 59 7.34 1.89 17.79
CA THR A 59 8.31 1.10 18.55
C THR A 59 8.29 1.45 20.05
N ALA A 60 8.86 0.58 20.88
CA ALA A 60 9.09 0.85 22.31
C ALA A 60 9.87 2.16 22.57
N GLU A 61 10.70 2.60 21.61
CA GLU A 61 11.48 3.84 21.65
C GLU A 61 10.68 5.08 21.19
N LYS A 62 9.37 4.92 20.95
CA LYS A 62 8.48 5.95 20.37
C LYS A 62 8.89 6.41 18.97
N ALA A 63 9.66 5.61 18.24
CA ALA A 63 9.91 5.81 16.83
C ALA A 63 8.78 5.20 15.98
N GLY A 64 8.60 5.71 14.77
CA GLY A 64 7.66 5.18 13.79
C GLY A 64 8.38 4.51 12.63
N VAL A 65 8.12 3.22 12.41
CA VAL A 65 8.66 2.48 11.28
C VAL A 65 7.57 2.32 10.23
N ILE A 66 7.86 2.68 8.98
CA ILE A 66 6.89 2.57 7.89
C ILE A 66 6.90 1.12 7.39
N VAL A 67 5.71 0.57 7.21
CA VAL A 67 5.47 -0.71 6.54
C VAL A 67 4.63 -0.43 5.30
N GLY A 68 4.96 -1.04 4.17
CA GLY A 68 4.18 -0.90 2.95
C GLY A 68 5.00 -1.18 1.70
N THR A 69 4.30 -1.19 0.57
CA THR A 69 4.90 -1.50 -0.73
C THR A 69 4.53 -0.43 -1.75
N LEU A 70 5.53 0.06 -2.48
CA LEU A 70 5.36 1.00 -3.58
C LEU A 70 5.63 0.27 -4.89
N ILE A 71 4.76 0.44 -5.87
CA ILE A 71 4.86 -0.22 -7.18
C ILE A 71 4.67 0.83 -8.25
N ASN A 72 5.65 0.97 -9.13
CA ASN A 72 5.47 1.75 -10.36
C ASN A 72 4.98 0.84 -11.49
N THR A 73 3.88 1.22 -12.13
CA THR A 73 3.28 0.51 -13.26
C THR A 73 3.39 1.27 -14.58
N SER A 74 3.98 2.46 -14.60
CA SER A 74 4.27 3.20 -15.84
C SER A 74 5.51 2.66 -16.56
N ASP A 75 5.64 3.01 -17.84
CA ASP A 75 6.82 2.69 -18.65
C ASP A 75 8.05 3.54 -18.31
N SER A 76 7.84 4.69 -17.66
CA SER A 76 8.92 5.56 -17.19
C SER A 76 9.26 5.28 -15.73
N ASP A 77 10.55 5.25 -15.42
CA ASP A 77 11.07 5.12 -14.07
C ASP A 77 10.81 6.39 -13.25
N ASP A 78 10.51 6.22 -11.96
CA ASP A 78 10.35 7.28 -10.97
C ASP A 78 11.31 7.04 -9.79
N ALA A 79 11.29 7.92 -8.78
CA ALA A 79 12.05 7.73 -7.56
C ALA A 79 11.29 8.28 -6.35
N LEU A 80 11.38 7.59 -5.22
CA LEU A 80 10.93 8.10 -3.94
C LEU A 80 11.99 9.06 -3.39
N LEU A 81 11.65 10.34 -3.33
CA LEU A 81 12.54 11.40 -2.83
C LEU A 81 12.51 11.51 -1.30
N GLY A 82 11.38 11.16 -0.69
CA GLY A 82 11.21 11.26 0.74
C GLY A 82 9.83 10.80 1.20
N LEU A 83 9.70 10.66 2.51
CA LEU A 83 8.45 10.36 3.19
C LEU A 83 8.39 11.18 4.48
N ALA A 84 7.20 11.66 4.84
CA ALA A 84 6.96 12.33 6.11
C ALA A 84 5.73 11.74 6.81
N VAL A 85 5.76 11.71 8.14
CA VAL A 85 4.62 11.38 9.01
C VAL A 85 4.33 12.57 9.90
N ASN A 86 3.12 13.12 9.88
CA ASN A 86 2.76 14.37 10.60
C ASN A 86 3.80 15.49 10.38
N ALA A 87 4.22 15.70 9.13
CA ALA A 87 5.27 16.65 8.72
C ALA A 87 6.69 16.39 9.28
N GLN A 88 6.92 15.30 10.03
CA GLN A 88 8.25 14.84 10.41
C GLN A 88 8.84 13.97 9.28
N VAL A 89 9.97 14.39 8.73
CA VAL A 89 10.64 13.66 7.64
C VAL A 89 11.24 12.37 8.19
N ALA A 90 10.93 11.25 7.53
CA ALA A 90 11.52 9.96 7.82
C ALA A 90 12.95 9.88 7.30
N THR A 91 13.81 9.17 8.02
CA THR A 91 15.11 8.74 7.50
C THR A 91 14.91 7.52 6.61
N LEU A 92 15.29 7.62 5.34
CA LEU A 92 15.24 6.51 4.38
C LEU A 92 16.61 5.84 4.22
N SER A 93 16.60 4.54 4.02
CA SER A 93 17.76 3.75 3.58
C SER A 93 17.32 2.64 2.61
N GLY A 94 18.29 2.09 1.86
CA GLY A 94 18.02 1.06 0.85
C GLY A 94 17.57 1.63 -0.50
N ASN A 95 16.71 0.89 -1.21
CA ASN A 95 16.27 1.24 -2.55
C ASN A 95 15.23 2.38 -2.55
N THR A 96 15.46 3.40 -3.38
CA THR A 96 14.52 4.51 -3.62
C THR A 96 14.11 4.65 -5.08
N THR A 97 14.65 3.80 -5.97
CA THR A 97 14.32 3.84 -7.40
C THR A 97 13.08 3.01 -7.68
N LEU A 98 12.13 3.59 -8.41
CA LEU A 98 10.87 2.98 -8.82
C LEU A 98 10.89 2.70 -10.32
N SER A 99 11.60 1.65 -10.70
CA SER A 99 11.52 1.11 -12.06
C SER A 99 10.22 0.34 -12.28
N LYS A 100 9.81 0.21 -13.54
CA LYS A 100 8.56 -0.49 -13.90
C LYS A 100 8.49 -1.87 -13.24
N ASN A 101 7.38 -2.12 -12.55
CA ASN A 101 7.03 -3.36 -11.85
C ASN A 101 8.09 -3.85 -10.84
N SER A 102 8.99 -2.97 -10.40
CA SER A 102 10.02 -3.27 -9.41
C SER A 102 9.64 -2.60 -8.09
N PRO A 103 9.12 -3.36 -7.11
CA PRO A 103 8.57 -2.76 -5.90
C PRO A 103 9.65 -2.26 -4.95
N ILE A 104 9.38 -1.14 -4.28
CA ILE A 104 10.04 -0.78 -3.03
C ILE A 104 9.22 -1.38 -1.91
N ILE A 105 9.83 -2.21 -1.07
CA ILE A 105 9.16 -2.92 0.02
C ILE A 105 9.80 -2.47 1.33
N PHE A 106 8.98 -1.86 2.19
CA PHE A 106 9.35 -1.50 3.55
C PHE A 106 8.96 -2.60 4.52
N GLU A 107 9.95 -3.06 5.30
CA GLU A 107 9.82 -4.10 6.33
C GLU A 107 9.37 -5.49 5.79
N GLY A 108 9.59 -6.52 6.61
CA GLY A 108 9.36 -7.93 6.24
C GLY A 108 10.55 -8.62 5.56
N THR A 109 10.38 -9.90 5.21
CA THR A 109 11.48 -10.76 4.72
C THR A 109 12.00 -10.37 3.34
N SER A 110 11.18 -9.70 2.53
CA SER A 110 11.54 -9.20 1.19
C SER A 110 11.80 -7.70 1.17
N ALA A 111 11.99 -7.07 2.35
CA ALA A 111 12.29 -5.65 2.44
C ALA A 111 13.56 -5.31 1.67
N ASN A 112 13.51 -4.23 0.90
CA ASN A 112 14.66 -3.68 0.17
C ASN A 112 14.89 -2.20 0.49
N ALA A 113 14.04 -1.62 1.33
CA ALA A 113 14.14 -0.26 1.83
C ALA A 113 13.66 -0.20 3.27
N LYS A 114 14.10 0.84 3.98
CA LYS A 114 13.66 1.14 5.33
C LYS A 114 13.34 2.62 5.46
N ALA A 115 12.28 2.95 6.19
CA ALA A 115 11.94 4.32 6.52
C ALA A 115 11.53 4.41 7.99
N VAL A 116 12.20 5.29 8.74
CA VAL A 116 11.92 5.50 10.18
C VAL A 116 11.82 6.97 10.50
N VAL A 117 10.77 7.33 11.23
CA VAL A 117 10.60 8.61 11.88
C VAL A 117 11.08 8.48 13.32
N PRO A 118 12.04 9.31 13.78
CA PRO A 118 12.68 9.11 15.08
C PRO A 118 11.76 9.32 16.28
N SER A 119 10.68 10.09 16.11
CA SER A 119 9.70 10.34 17.16
C SER A 119 8.30 10.44 16.57
N LEU A 120 7.39 9.61 17.08
CA LEU A 120 5.95 9.69 16.86
C LEU A 120 5.30 10.42 18.03
N ASP A 121 4.45 11.39 17.70
CA ASP A 121 3.61 12.15 18.62
C ASP A 121 2.25 11.48 18.88
N VAL A 122 2.06 10.28 18.34
CA VAL A 122 0.81 9.52 18.31
C VAL A 122 1.05 8.08 18.73
N VAL A 123 0.09 7.53 19.47
CA VAL A 123 0.11 6.13 19.92
C VAL A 123 -0.63 5.19 18.96
N ALA A 124 -0.29 3.90 19.04
CA ALA A 124 -0.98 2.83 18.34
C ALA A 124 -2.51 2.87 18.49
N GLY A 125 -3.21 2.53 17.41
CA GLY A 125 -4.67 2.61 17.28
C GLY A 125 -5.18 3.94 16.71
N GLN A 126 -4.32 4.95 16.57
CA GLN A 126 -4.66 6.23 15.95
C GLN A 126 -4.23 6.28 14.47
N ASN A 127 -4.82 7.22 13.74
CA ASN A 127 -4.44 7.51 12.36
C ASN A 127 -3.53 8.73 12.28
N VAL A 128 -2.60 8.72 11.34
CA VAL A 128 -1.68 9.81 11.03
C VAL A 128 -1.65 10.13 9.55
N THR A 129 -1.24 11.35 9.25
CA THR A 129 -0.99 11.75 7.87
C THR A 129 0.39 11.29 7.45
N VAL A 130 0.46 10.52 6.36
CA VAL A 130 1.70 10.10 5.71
C VAL A 130 1.76 10.71 4.32
N THR A 131 2.86 11.37 4.03
CA THR A 131 3.09 12.03 2.75
C THR A 131 4.31 11.42 2.08
N LEU A 132 4.14 10.92 0.86
CA LEU A 132 5.20 10.40 0.01
C LEU A 132 5.53 11.39 -1.11
N PHE A 133 6.81 11.64 -1.34
CA PHE A 133 7.29 12.56 -2.37
C PHE A 133 8.01 11.78 -3.46
N PHE A 134 7.57 11.93 -4.70
CA PHE A 134 8.10 11.27 -5.88
C PHE A 134 8.70 12.27 -6.85
N ALA A 135 9.73 11.85 -7.60
CA ALA A 135 10.44 12.72 -8.53
C ALA A 135 9.57 13.18 -9.72
N ARG A 136 8.69 12.30 -10.23
CA ARG A 136 7.76 12.62 -11.34
C ARG A 136 6.30 12.56 -10.90
N GLY A 137 5.96 11.62 -10.03
CA GLY A 137 4.59 11.44 -9.53
C GLY A 137 4.08 12.59 -8.65
N GLY A 138 4.98 13.45 -8.16
CA GLY A 138 4.61 14.53 -7.23
C GLY A 138 4.39 14.00 -5.82
N GLU A 139 3.35 14.46 -5.13
CA GLU A 139 3.05 14.08 -3.76
C GLU A 139 1.84 13.14 -3.67
N LEU A 140 1.92 12.14 -2.79
CA LEU A 140 0.76 11.36 -2.37
C LEU A 140 0.61 11.45 -0.85
N THR A 141 -0.49 12.01 -0.40
CA THR A 141 -0.85 12.08 1.02
C THR A 141 -1.94 11.06 1.35
N LEU A 142 -1.71 10.25 2.37
CA LEU A 142 -2.60 9.18 2.84
C LEU A 142 -2.79 9.29 4.35
N THR A 143 -3.93 8.81 4.83
CA THR A 143 -4.21 8.65 6.27
C THR A 143 -3.99 7.18 6.64
N ALA A 144 -2.96 6.90 7.43
CA ALA A 144 -2.54 5.55 7.76
C ALA A 144 -2.65 5.28 9.27
N ILE A 145 -2.97 4.04 9.64
CA ILE A 145 -3.05 3.63 11.03
C ILE A 145 -1.66 3.40 11.63
N VAL A 146 -1.51 3.76 12.91
CA VAL A 146 -0.37 3.38 13.74
C VAL A 146 -0.70 2.05 14.43
N ARG A 147 0.14 1.04 14.23
CA ARG A 147 0.07 -0.27 14.89
C ARG A 147 1.15 -0.38 15.95
N ASP A 148 0.91 -1.24 16.91
CA ASP A 148 1.90 -1.61 17.92
C ASP A 148 2.75 -2.80 17.45
N GLN A 149 3.89 -3.00 18.11
CA GLN A 149 4.79 -4.15 17.89
C GLN A 149 4.21 -5.46 18.45
N ARG A 150 3.04 -5.88 17.97
CA ARG A 150 2.43 -7.18 18.29
C ARG A 150 2.22 -8.01 17.04
N ASP A 151 2.03 -9.31 17.25
CA ASP A 151 1.69 -10.28 16.21
C ASP A 151 2.66 -10.20 15.02
N THR A 152 2.14 -9.92 13.82
CA THR A 152 2.92 -9.79 12.57
C THR A 152 3.98 -8.68 12.64
N TYR A 153 3.83 -7.69 13.53
CA TYR A 153 4.73 -6.54 13.67
C TYR A 153 5.72 -6.65 14.84
N ALA A 154 5.72 -7.76 15.59
CA ALA A 154 6.52 -7.91 16.81
C ALA A 154 8.05 -7.81 16.59
N GLY A 155 8.54 -8.06 15.38
CA GLY A 155 9.97 -8.02 15.04
C GLY A 155 10.46 -6.70 14.44
N ILE A 156 9.57 -5.74 14.20
CA ILE A 156 9.94 -4.47 13.55
C ILE A 156 10.73 -3.62 14.54
N THR A 157 11.85 -3.02 14.12
CA THR A 157 12.68 -2.17 14.99
C THR A 157 13.06 -0.87 14.30
N ALA A 158 13.45 0.15 15.06
CA ALA A 158 13.88 1.43 14.50
C ALA A 158 15.31 1.41 13.93
N GLN A 159 16.10 0.37 14.18
CA GLN A 159 17.53 0.30 13.84
C GLN A 159 17.81 0.45 12.33
N MET A 160 18.48 1.52 11.92
CA MET A 160 18.95 1.68 10.55
C MET A 160 20.23 0.88 10.33
N ASP A 161 20.30 0.11 9.25
CA ASP A 161 21.57 -0.46 8.81
C ASP A 161 22.51 0.69 8.44
N THR A 162 23.67 0.73 9.09
CA THR A 162 24.70 1.71 8.78
C THR A 162 25.17 1.47 7.35
N VAL A 163 24.99 2.46 6.48
CA VAL A 163 25.64 2.49 5.16
C VAL A 163 27.14 2.58 5.40
N THR A 164 27.81 1.42 5.51
CA THR A 164 29.27 1.34 5.50
C THR A 164 29.70 1.80 4.12
N THR A 165 30.03 3.09 4.02
CA THR A 165 30.70 3.64 2.86
C THR A 165 32.05 2.93 2.78
N ALA A 166 32.19 1.95 1.90
CA ALA A 166 33.48 1.34 1.61
C ALA A 166 34.42 2.48 1.20
N LYS A 167 35.42 2.74 2.05
CA LYS A 167 36.49 3.67 1.73
C LYS A 167 37.18 3.18 0.46
N LYS A 168 37.25 4.07 -0.51
CA LYS A 168 37.87 3.92 -1.82
C LYS A 168 39.32 3.44 -1.73
#